data_AF-A0AAQ3L5F6-F1
#
_entry.id   AF-A0AAQ3L5F6-F1
#
_cell.length_a   1.000
_cell.length_b   1.000
_cell.length_c   1.000
_cell.angle_alpha   90.00
_cell.angle_beta   90.00
_cell.angle_gamma   90.00
#
_symmetry.space_group_name_H-M   'P 1'
#
loop_
_entity.id
_entity.type
_entity.pdbx_description
1 polymer ?
#
loop_
_entity_poly.entity_id
_entity_poly.type
_entity_poly.pdbx_seq_one_letter_code
_entity_poly.pdbx_strand_id
1 'polypeptide(L)'
;MKGFLKVSITLAVVAIAIGLGLLVWRDYLIYPWTRDGQVRAYVVGIAARVDGPMIDVAVVDNQWVNRGDLLFEIDPTDFEQRVAAAKAAINSATVAAENLAAEVERRRDLVAQSLISLEEFQTIETQYAEAVAAIAVDEAELELARLNLSYTKVYATVDGYVTNLQVAEGTYVTAGQPLVALVDASSFWVWGYFKETDLSNIKSGDLAEVRFMGHYSEPIEGRVESIGWGIFQEDGSEGQDLLPYVKPTVDWVRLAQRFPVRIKLIDPPENIPLRIGMTASVMVLPKADSQEQSNLQSTPNISSYPKELVDGRGDVVVIPTEPKRIISLAPSTTEIALELGEGENLIAVTEHCVLPEGFKTDLPRLSTYPSLPFEVIVSLQPDLILLADITNASDVIRLRRFGIPALVMNSTGYQGVIEDVGLAADALERHDDGAEVILELAEARAIAQKTHDTNPEWKKPRVVLFLDREGKFAAGPGSFADGLIEVAGGVNIAAGALERWPQLSREFLVEADPEVILISEAGGRGEPLSQSELSTFRDDAVWSNLSAVREGRVYLIDSARLSVPGPGVKDSLLQVAKAIQDNG
;
A
#
# COMPACT_ATOMS: atom_id res chain seq x y z
N MET A 1 -66.91 47.69 5.41
CA MET A 1 -65.49 47.66 5.88
C MET A 1 -65.18 46.53 6.88
N LYS A 2 -65.99 46.26 7.91
CA LYS A 2 -65.66 45.25 8.94
C LYS A 2 -65.54 43.80 8.44
N GLY A 3 -66.29 43.40 7.42
CA GLY A 3 -66.21 42.04 6.84
C GLY A 3 -64.95 41.81 6.02
N PHE A 4 -64.54 42.81 5.23
CA PHE A 4 -63.33 42.76 4.42
C PHE A 4 -62.07 42.63 5.30
N LEU A 5 -62.01 43.40 6.40
CA LEU A 5 -60.88 43.33 7.35
C LEU A 5 -60.71 41.94 7.98
N LYS A 6 -61.80 41.24 8.31
CA LYS A 6 -61.74 39.88 8.86
C LYS A 6 -61.22 38.87 7.84
N VAL A 7 -61.67 38.97 6.59
CA VAL A 7 -61.22 38.09 5.51
C VAL A 7 -59.72 38.32 5.20
N SER A 8 -59.27 39.57 5.20
CA SER A 8 -57.85 39.91 5.00
C SER A 8 -56.96 39.37 6.11
N ILE A 9 -57.39 39.43 7.37
CA ILE A 9 -56.63 38.88 8.51
C ILE A 9 -56.53 37.35 8.40
N THR A 10 -57.64 36.66 8.09
CA THR A 10 -57.61 35.20 7.91
C THR A 10 -56.69 34.78 6.75
N LEU A 11 -56.74 35.49 5.62
CA LEU A 11 -55.84 35.24 4.49
C LEU A 11 -54.37 35.48 4.85
N ALA A 12 -54.07 36.51 5.63
CA ALA A 12 -52.71 36.78 6.10
C ALA A 12 -52.19 35.65 7.01
N VAL A 13 -53.01 35.16 7.94
CA VAL A 13 -52.63 34.03 8.82
C VAL A 13 -52.39 32.75 8.02
N VAL A 14 -53.26 32.45 7.05
CA VAL A 14 -53.09 31.28 6.16
C VAL A 14 -51.83 31.41 5.31
N ALA A 15 -51.54 32.60 4.77
CA ALA A 15 -50.32 32.85 4.00
C ALA A 15 -49.06 32.69 4.87
N ILE A 16 -49.07 33.15 6.12
CA ILE A 16 -47.97 32.94 7.08
C ILE A 16 -47.80 31.45 7.40
N ALA A 17 -48.89 30.72 7.65
CA ALA A 17 -48.83 29.29 7.92
C ALA A 17 -48.29 28.49 6.72
N ILE A 18 -48.70 28.84 5.49
CA ILE A 18 -48.14 28.26 4.26
C ILE A 18 -46.66 28.62 4.12
N GLY A 19 -46.28 29.87 4.38
CA GLY A 19 -44.89 30.31 4.35
C GLY A 19 -44.00 29.54 5.33
N LEU A 20 -44.44 29.38 6.58
CA LEU A 20 -43.74 28.57 7.59
C LEU A 20 -43.70 27.09 7.20
N GLY A 21 -44.79 26.54 6.65
CA GLY A 21 -44.83 25.17 6.16
C GLY A 21 -43.85 24.92 5.03
N LEU A 22 -43.72 25.86 4.09
CA LEU A 22 -42.75 25.79 2.99
C LEU A 22 -41.31 25.93 3.48
N LEU A 23 -41.04 26.75 4.50
CA LEU A 23 -39.71 26.86 5.10
C LEU A 23 -39.29 25.55 5.77
N VAL A 24 -40.15 24.97 6.61
CA VAL A 24 -39.86 23.68 7.28
C VAL A 24 -39.74 22.55 6.25
N TRP A 25 -40.57 22.55 5.21
CA TRP A 25 -40.49 21.57 4.12
C TRP A 25 -39.19 21.67 3.33
N ARG A 26 -38.76 22.91 3.04
CA ARG A 26 -37.49 23.17 2.37
C ARG A 26 -36.33 22.68 3.22
N ASP A 27 -36.28 23.03 4.50
CA ASP A 27 -35.22 22.63 5.41
C ASP A 27 -35.18 21.09 5.59
N TYR A 28 -36.34 20.43 5.65
CA TYR A 28 -36.43 18.95 5.70
C TYR A 28 -35.94 18.25 4.43
N LEU A 29 -36.07 18.88 3.26
CA LEU A 29 -35.58 18.34 1.99
C LEU A 29 -34.11 18.67 1.69
N ILE A 30 -33.58 19.74 2.28
CA ILE A 30 -32.23 20.24 1.98
C ILE A 30 -31.18 19.62 2.89
N TYR A 31 -31.49 19.32 4.16
CA TYR A 31 -30.52 18.80 5.12
C TYR A 31 -30.52 17.27 5.15
N PRO A 32 -29.49 16.59 4.61
CA PRO A 32 -29.39 15.14 4.69
C PRO A 32 -29.23 14.75 6.16
N TRP A 33 -30.15 13.94 6.66
CA TRP A 33 -30.06 13.42 8.02
C TRP A 33 -30.49 11.95 8.06
N THR A 34 -29.87 11.20 8.96
CA THR A 34 -30.20 9.80 9.21
C THR A 34 -30.21 9.52 10.71
N ARG A 35 -31.16 8.67 11.13
CA ARG A 35 -31.19 8.06 12.48
C ARG A 35 -30.43 6.74 12.54
N ASP A 36 -30.02 6.25 11.38
CA ASP A 36 -29.34 4.98 11.22
C ASP A 36 -27.85 5.25 11.18
N GLY A 37 -27.29 5.58 12.34
CA GLY A 37 -25.87 5.77 12.53
C GLY A 37 -25.31 4.78 13.53
N GLN A 38 -24.08 4.32 13.31
CA GLN A 38 -23.39 3.36 14.18
C GLN A 38 -21.95 3.79 14.43
N VAL A 39 -21.55 3.81 15.70
CA VAL A 39 -20.15 3.99 16.10
C VAL A 39 -19.34 2.75 15.72
N ARG A 40 -18.17 2.97 15.14
CA ARG A 40 -17.16 1.97 14.82
C ARG A 40 -15.80 2.45 15.31
N ALA A 41 -14.88 1.50 15.44
CA ALA A 41 -13.46 1.72 15.70
C ALA A 41 -12.69 0.56 15.06
N TYR A 42 -11.37 0.71 14.90
CA TYR A 42 -10.53 -0.40 14.50
C TYR A 42 -10.48 -1.42 15.64
N VAL A 43 -10.70 -2.69 15.28
CA VAL A 43 -10.57 -3.82 16.19
C VAL A 43 -9.35 -4.60 15.73
N VAL A 44 -8.31 -4.61 16.54
CA VAL A 44 -7.06 -5.32 16.26
C VAL A 44 -7.13 -6.70 16.90
N GLY A 45 -7.18 -7.74 16.07
CA GLY A 45 -7.05 -9.12 16.52
C GLY A 45 -5.59 -9.44 16.84
N ILE A 46 -5.29 -9.68 18.11
CA ILE A 46 -3.95 -10.05 18.57
C ILE A 46 -3.81 -11.57 18.54
N ALA A 47 -2.87 -12.04 17.72
CA ALA A 47 -2.52 -13.45 17.57
C ALA A 47 -1.09 -13.71 18.06
N ALA A 48 -0.86 -14.90 18.61
CA ALA A 48 0.49 -15.37 18.90
C ALA A 48 1.24 -15.73 17.62
N ARG A 49 2.57 -15.58 17.65
CA ARG A 49 3.46 -15.98 16.54
C ARG A 49 4.07 -17.37 16.73
N VAL A 50 3.99 -17.92 17.93
CA VAL A 50 4.51 -19.23 18.29
C VAL A 50 3.43 -20.06 18.95
N ASP A 51 3.54 -21.38 18.80
CA ASP A 51 2.63 -22.34 19.42
C ASP A 51 3.08 -22.68 20.84
N GLY A 52 2.12 -22.97 21.72
CA GLY A 52 2.41 -23.51 23.05
C GLY A 52 1.28 -23.35 24.06
N PRO A 53 1.41 -23.97 25.24
CA PRO A 53 0.46 -23.78 26.32
C PRO A 53 0.59 -22.37 26.91
N MET A 54 -0.54 -21.70 27.14
CA MET A 54 -0.61 -20.42 27.82
C MET A 54 -0.48 -20.63 29.33
N ILE A 55 0.48 -19.95 29.95
CA ILE A 55 0.77 -20.07 31.39
C ILE A 55 0.25 -18.90 32.21
N ASP A 56 0.08 -17.73 31.59
CA ASP A 56 -0.38 -16.52 32.26
C ASP A 56 -1.25 -15.67 31.32
N VAL A 57 -2.30 -15.09 31.89
CA VAL A 57 -3.19 -14.12 31.24
C VAL A 57 -3.20 -12.86 32.09
N ALA A 58 -2.43 -11.86 31.66
CA ALA A 58 -2.19 -10.64 32.43
C ALA A 58 -3.37 -9.63 32.37
N VAL A 59 -4.36 -9.86 31.51
CA VAL A 59 -5.49 -8.97 31.27
C VAL A 59 -6.84 -9.63 31.49
N VAL A 60 -7.86 -8.84 31.80
CA VAL A 60 -9.27 -9.27 31.88
C VAL A 60 -10.12 -8.62 30.80
N ASP A 61 -11.27 -9.23 30.50
CA ASP A 61 -12.21 -8.70 29.51
C ASP A 61 -12.73 -7.31 29.91
N ASN A 62 -12.85 -6.39 28.94
CA ASN A 62 -13.23 -4.98 29.10
C ASN A 62 -12.21 -4.10 29.85
N GLN A 63 -10.98 -4.57 30.05
CA GLN A 63 -9.90 -3.79 30.66
C GLN A 63 -9.30 -2.78 29.68
N TRP A 64 -8.93 -1.60 30.19
CA TRP A 64 -8.06 -0.66 29.48
C TRP A 64 -6.60 -1.13 29.51
N VAL A 65 -5.96 -1.14 28.36
CA VAL A 65 -4.53 -1.44 28.18
C VAL A 65 -3.86 -0.35 27.36
N ASN A 66 -2.63 -0.03 27.70
CA ASN A 66 -1.79 0.84 26.90
C ASN A 66 -0.93 0.00 25.93
N ARG A 67 -0.47 0.62 24.85
CA ARG A 67 0.47 0.02 23.93
C ARG A 67 1.71 -0.45 24.71
N GLY A 68 2.07 -1.72 24.51
CA GLY A 68 3.20 -2.37 25.17
C GLY A 68 2.85 -3.09 26.48
N ASP A 69 1.61 -3.00 26.97
CA ASP A 69 1.17 -3.79 28.12
C ASP A 69 1.13 -5.29 27.75
N LEU A 70 1.57 -6.15 28.68
CA LEU A 70 1.53 -7.61 28.50
C LEU A 70 0.08 -8.09 28.51
N LEU A 71 -0.30 -8.90 27.52
CA LEU A 71 -1.63 -9.50 27.42
C LEU A 71 -1.65 -10.92 27.96
N PHE A 72 -0.75 -11.77 27.46
CA PHE A 72 -0.61 -13.16 27.88
C PHE A 72 0.78 -13.69 27.58
N GLU A 73 1.17 -14.76 28.27
CA GLU A 73 2.46 -15.43 28.15
C GLU A 73 2.28 -16.92 27.83
N ILE A 74 3.01 -17.37 26.80
CA ILE A 74 3.14 -18.78 26.39
C ILE A 74 4.34 -19.36 27.12
N ASP A 75 4.28 -20.65 27.50
CA ASP A 75 5.36 -21.34 28.18
C ASP A 75 6.72 -21.17 27.46
N PRO A 76 7.69 -20.46 28.07
CA PRO A 76 8.96 -20.18 27.42
C PRO A 76 9.95 -21.35 27.50
N THR A 77 9.65 -22.41 28.26
CA THR A 77 10.61 -23.45 28.65
C THR A 77 11.31 -24.09 27.43
N ASP A 78 10.55 -24.48 26.41
CA ASP A 78 11.10 -25.10 25.20
C ASP A 78 11.95 -24.11 24.38
N PHE A 79 11.58 -22.84 24.39
CA PHE A 79 12.30 -21.78 23.67
C PHE A 79 13.61 -21.41 24.38
N GLU A 80 13.61 -21.38 25.71
CA GLU A 80 14.84 -21.19 26.51
C GLU A 80 15.84 -22.32 26.27
N GLN A 81 15.35 -23.57 26.18
CA GLN A 81 16.19 -24.72 25.86
C GLN A 81 16.78 -24.63 24.45
N ARG A 82 16.01 -24.17 23.46
CA ARG A 82 16.50 -23.94 22.08
C ARG A 82 17.59 -22.86 22.04
N VAL A 83 17.40 -21.77 22.78
CA VAL A 83 18.43 -20.71 22.92
C VAL A 83 19.69 -21.28 23.58
N ALA A 84 19.56 -22.12 24.60
CA ALA A 84 20.70 -22.76 25.25
C ALA A 84 21.43 -23.73 24.28
N ALA A 85 20.70 -24.52 23.50
CA ALA A 85 21.25 -25.43 22.51
C ALA A 85 22.00 -24.69 21.39
N ALA A 86 21.42 -23.60 20.85
CA ALA A 86 22.06 -22.78 19.82
C ALA A 86 23.35 -22.11 20.33
N LYS A 87 23.36 -21.60 21.57
CA LYS A 87 24.60 -21.10 22.20
C LYS A 87 25.68 -22.18 22.33
N ALA A 88 25.29 -23.42 22.66
CA ALA A 88 26.23 -24.53 22.76
C ALA A 88 26.80 -24.92 21.38
N ALA A 89 25.99 -24.85 20.32
CA ALA A 89 26.43 -25.07 18.94
C ALA A 89 27.48 -24.05 18.51
N ILE A 90 27.23 -22.75 18.72
CA ILE A 90 28.22 -21.68 18.46
C ILE A 90 29.53 -21.97 19.19
N ASN A 91 29.48 -22.33 20.47
CA ASN A 91 30.68 -22.63 21.24
C ASN A 91 31.45 -23.84 20.65
N SER A 92 30.74 -24.89 20.22
CA SER A 92 31.35 -26.03 19.54
C SER A 92 31.99 -25.64 18.20
N ALA A 93 31.30 -24.85 17.38
CA ALA A 93 31.81 -24.35 16.10
C ALA A 93 33.02 -23.42 16.29
N THR A 94 32.98 -22.56 17.30
CA THR A 94 34.10 -21.67 17.68
C THR A 94 35.34 -22.48 18.03
N VAL A 95 35.22 -23.49 18.90
CA VAL A 95 36.34 -24.37 19.25
C VAL A 95 36.88 -25.11 18.03
N ALA A 96 36.02 -25.55 17.10
CA ALA A 96 36.45 -26.19 15.87
C ALA A 96 37.24 -25.23 14.95
N ALA A 97 36.76 -24.01 14.78
CA ALA A 97 37.43 -22.97 13.99
C ALA A 97 38.76 -22.54 14.63
N GLU A 98 38.84 -22.43 15.95
CA GLU A 98 40.09 -22.13 16.67
C GLU A 98 41.16 -23.21 16.45
N ASN A 99 40.77 -24.49 16.50
CA ASN A 99 41.68 -25.60 16.22
C ASN A 99 42.20 -25.55 14.77
N LEU A 100 41.33 -25.24 13.80
CA LEU A 100 41.72 -25.08 12.40
C LEU A 100 42.58 -23.84 12.16
N ALA A 101 42.30 -22.72 12.84
CA ALA A 101 43.13 -21.52 12.78
C ALA A 101 44.57 -21.81 13.26
N ALA A 102 44.71 -22.57 14.35
CA ALA A 102 46.01 -22.99 14.85
C ALA A 102 46.74 -23.92 13.87
N GLU A 103 46.02 -24.73 13.09
CA GLU A 103 46.59 -25.57 12.03
C GLU A 103 47.01 -24.74 10.80
N VAL A 104 46.19 -23.77 10.37
CA VAL A 104 46.51 -22.82 9.28
C VAL A 104 47.82 -22.12 9.59
N GLU A 105 47.98 -21.58 10.82
CA GLU A 105 49.20 -20.86 11.20
C GLU A 105 50.41 -21.77 11.22
N ARG A 106 50.28 -22.99 11.76
CA ARG A 106 51.37 -23.98 11.75
C ARG A 106 51.79 -24.35 10.33
N ARG A 107 50.84 -24.53 9.41
CA ARG A 107 51.12 -24.88 8.01
C ARG A 107 51.65 -23.70 7.21
N ARG A 108 51.25 -22.46 7.52
CA ARG A 108 51.81 -21.24 6.93
C ARG A 108 53.33 -21.18 7.16
N ASP A 109 53.79 -21.48 8.37
CA ASP A 109 55.22 -21.53 8.69
C ASP A 109 55.97 -22.62 7.90
N LEU A 110 55.33 -23.77 7.67
CA LEU A 110 55.90 -24.87 6.88
C LEU A 110 55.97 -24.56 5.38
N VAL A 111 54.99 -23.83 4.83
CA VAL A 111 55.05 -23.32 3.45
C VAL A 111 56.22 -22.34 3.30
N ALA A 112 56.42 -21.43 4.26
CA ALA A 112 57.53 -20.49 4.25
C ALA A 112 58.90 -21.20 4.26
N GLN A 113 58.96 -22.40 4.84
CA GLN A 113 60.14 -23.28 4.85
C GLN A 113 60.22 -24.23 3.63
N SER A 114 59.29 -24.13 2.68
CA SER A 114 59.18 -25.01 1.49
C SER A 114 59.03 -26.51 1.84
N LEU A 115 58.43 -26.82 3.00
CA LEU A 115 58.26 -28.20 3.49
C LEU A 115 56.94 -28.85 3.06
N ILE A 116 55.93 -28.07 2.66
CA ILE A 116 54.62 -28.55 2.17
C ILE A 116 54.22 -27.84 0.88
N SER A 117 53.29 -28.43 0.12
CA SER A 117 52.78 -27.85 -1.13
C SER A 117 51.76 -26.72 -0.89
N LEU A 118 51.58 -25.83 -1.87
CA LEU A 118 50.56 -24.77 -1.82
C LEU A 118 49.13 -25.33 -1.81
N GLU A 119 48.90 -26.43 -2.51
CA GLU A 119 47.59 -27.10 -2.58
C GLU A 119 47.15 -27.63 -1.20
N GLU A 120 48.10 -28.20 -0.45
CA GLU A 120 47.82 -28.71 0.88
C GLU A 120 47.55 -27.60 1.91
N PHE A 121 48.17 -26.43 1.72
CA PHE A 121 47.86 -25.23 2.50
C PHE A 121 46.48 -24.66 2.17
N GLN A 122 46.16 -24.52 0.87
CA GLN A 122 44.86 -24.05 0.40
C GLN A 122 43.71 -24.93 0.89
N THR A 123 43.91 -26.24 1.00
CA THR A 123 42.90 -27.17 1.53
C THR A 123 42.52 -26.83 2.98
N ILE A 124 43.51 -26.55 3.83
CA ILE A 124 43.27 -26.18 5.24
C ILE A 124 42.72 -24.77 5.38
N GLU A 125 43.16 -23.84 4.52
CA GLU A 125 42.60 -22.48 4.47
C GLU A 125 41.10 -22.51 4.12
N THR A 126 40.71 -23.33 3.15
CA THR A 126 39.29 -23.55 2.81
C THR A 126 38.52 -24.19 3.97
N GLN A 127 39.07 -25.22 4.63
CA GLN A 127 38.43 -25.85 5.80
C GLN A 127 38.24 -24.87 6.95
N TYR A 128 39.20 -23.97 7.18
CA TYR A 128 39.05 -22.90 8.17
C TYR A 128 37.95 -21.92 7.76
N ALA A 129 37.92 -21.49 6.49
CA ALA A 129 36.86 -20.63 5.98
C ALA A 129 35.46 -21.27 6.11
N GLU A 130 35.34 -22.58 5.86
CA GLU A 130 34.11 -23.34 6.08
C GLU A 130 33.70 -23.35 7.56
N ALA A 131 34.65 -23.53 8.48
CA ALA A 131 34.37 -23.50 9.92
C ALA A 131 33.95 -22.11 10.42
N VAL A 132 34.54 -21.03 9.88
CA VAL A 132 34.10 -19.66 10.15
C VAL A 132 32.70 -19.41 9.61
N ALA A 133 32.39 -19.90 8.41
CA ALA A 133 31.05 -19.83 7.86
C ALA A 133 30.02 -20.59 8.71
N ALA A 134 30.40 -21.74 9.28
CA ALA A 134 29.54 -22.50 10.18
C ALA A 134 29.18 -21.71 11.46
N ILE A 135 30.10 -20.91 12.01
CA ILE A 135 29.79 -20.02 13.15
C ILE A 135 28.70 -19.02 12.77
N ALA A 136 28.78 -18.41 11.58
CA ALA A 136 27.77 -17.45 11.13
C ALA A 136 26.38 -18.09 10.96
N VAL A 137 26.32 -19.36 10.55
CA VAL A 137 25.07 -20.13 10.48
C VAL A 137 24.50 -20.37 11.89
N ASP A 138 25.32 -20.79 12.85
CA ASP A 138 24.90 -21.02 14.23
C ASP A 138 24.50 -19.71 14.96
N GLU A 139 25.14 -18.59 14.61
CA GLU A 139 24.75 -17.26 15.09
C GLU A 139 23.35 -16.85 14.60
N ALA A 140 23.04 -17.11 13.33
CA ALA A 140 21.71 -16.86 12.78
C ALA A 140 20.64 -17.75 13.46
N GLU A 141 20.95 -19.01 13.75
CA GLU A 141 20.04 -19.91 14.47
C GLU A 141 19.81 -19.45 15.92
N LEU A 142 20.84 -18.92 16.59
CA LEU A 142 20.68 -18.32 17.92
C LEU A 142 19.79 -17.08 17.88
N GLU A 143 19.92 -16.23 16.86
CA GLU A 143 19.05 -15.07 16.68
C GLU A 143 17.59 -15.48 16.48
N LEU A 144 17.34 -16.48 15.63
CA LEU A 144 16.02 -17.05 15.42
C LEU A 144 15.43 -17.64 16.72
N ALA A 145 16.23 -18.40 17.49
CA ALA A 145 15.80 -18.95 18.77
C ALA A 145 15.44 -17.87 19.79
N ARG A 146 16.22 -16.77 19.85
CA ARG A 146 15.93 -15.62 20.71
C ARG A 146 14.67 -14.88 20.29
N LEU A 147 14.46 -14.74 18.98
CA LEU A 147 13.27 -14.11 18.44
C LEU A 147 12.00 -14.92 18.79
N ASN A 148 12.05 -16.24 18.61
CA ASN A 148 10.96 -17.13 18.99
C ASN A 148 10.69 -17.09 20.51
N LEU A 149 11.74 -17.01 21.34
CA LEU A 149 11.59 -16.79 22.78
C LEU A 149 10.91 -15.44 23.06
N SER A 150 11.24 -14.36 22.34
CA SER A 150 10.60 -13.06 22.53
C SER A 150 9.10 -13.07 22.19
N TYR A 151 8.70 -13.93 21.24
CA TYR A 151 7.31 -14.09 20.81
C TYR A 151 6.43 -14.88 21.80
N THR A 152 7.01 -15.45 22.85
CA THR A 152 6.25 -16.09 23.94
C THR A 152 5.45 -15.06 24.74
N LYS A 153 5.91 -13.80 24.78
CA LYS A 153 5.23 -12.69 25.45
C LYS A 153 4.51 -11.85 24.42
N VAL A 154 3.19 -11.77 24.53
CA VAL A 154 2.35 -11.03 23.59
C VAL A 154 1.87 -9.73 24.24
N TYR A 155 2.13 -8.61 23.57
CA TYR A 155 1.87 -7.27 24.08
C TYR A 155 0.78 -6.56 23.26
N ALA A 156 0.13 -5.56 23.87
CA ALA A 156 -0.83 -4.69 23.20
C ALA A 156 -0.16 -3.82 22.13
N THR A 157 -0.74 -3.76 20.92
CA THR A 157 -0.22 -2.95 19.80
C THR A 157 -0.75 -1.53 19.79
N VAL A 158 -1.88 -1.27 20.46
CA VAL A 158 -2.58 0.02 20.50
C VAL A 158 -3.10 0.29 21.92
N ASP A 159 -3.28 1.57 22.24
CA ASP A 159 -3.99 1.99 23.46
C ASP A 159 -5.49 1.76 23.27
N GLY A 160 -6.12 1.02 24.18
CA GLY A 160 -7.47 0.56 23.91
C GLY A 160 -8.10 -0.33 24.97
N TYR A 161 -9.25 -0.88 24.60
CA TYR A 161 -9.99 -1.80 25.46
C TYR A 161 -9.88 -3.23 24.94
N VAL A 162 -9.56 -4.15 25.85
CA VAL A 162 -9.64 -5.59 25.62
C VAL A 162 -11.11 -6.00 25.51
N THR A 163 -11.49 -6.70 24.46
CA THR A 163 -12.83 -7.27 24.28
C THR A 163 -12.77 -8.70 23.80
N ASN A 164 -13.80 -9.49 24.13
CA ASN A 164 -13.96 -10.86 23.69
C ASN A 164 -12.73 -11.73 24.05
N LEU A 165 -12.27 -11.62 25.30
CA LEU A 165 -11.20 -12.48 25.81
C LEU A 165 -11.69 -13.93 25.91
N GLN A 166 -11.29 -14.77 24.96
CA GLN A 166 -11.72 -16.18 24.87
C GLN A 166 -10.67 -17.17 25.41
N VAL A 167 -9.64 -16.68 26.09
CA VAL A 167 -8.53 -17.49 26.59
C VAL A 167 -8.47 -17.51 28.11
N ALA A 168 -8.03 -18.65 28.65
CA ALA A 168 -7.73 -18.85 30.05
C ALA A 168 -6.36 -19.52 30.21
N GLU A 169 -5.77 -19.47 31.40
CA GLU A 169 -4.57 -20.24 31.72
C GLU A 169 -4.76 -21.73 31.40
N GLY A 170 -3.75 -22.35 30.81
CA GLY A 170 -3.80 -23.73 30.32
C GLY A 170 -4.39 -23.91 28.91
N THR A 171 -4.86 -22.84 28.26
CA THR A 171 -5.29 -22.89 26.85
C THR A 171 -4.09 -23.16 25.94
N TYR A 172 -4.23 -24.08 24.99
CA TYR A 172 -3.20 -24.29 23.96
C TYR A 172 -3.35 -23.26 22.85
N VAL A 173 -2.29 -22.50 22.60
CA VAL A 173 -2.24 -21.43 21.61
C VAL A 173 -1.66 -21.96 20.31
N THR A 174 -2.33 -21.62 19.20
CA THR A 174 -1.87 -21.86 17.83
C THR A 174 -1.48 -20.54 17.17
N ALA A 175 -0.32 -20.50 16.53
CA ALA A 175 0.21 -19.36 15.84
C ALA A 175 -0.74 -18.86 14.74
N GLY A 176 -0.89 -17.54 14.64
CA GLY A 176 -1.74 -16.88 13.65
C GLY A 176 -3.23 -16.84 13.97
N GLN A 177 -3.71 -17.51 15.03
CA GLN A 177 -5.10 -17.41 15.47
C GLN A 177 -5.28 -16.24 16.46
N PRO A 178 -6.24 -15.31 16.23
CA PRO A 178 -6.49 -14.19 17.13
C PRO A 178 -7.12 -14.69 18.44
N LEU A 179 -6.52 -14.33 19.56
CA LEU A 179 -6.95 -14.74 20.91
C LEU A 179 -7.62 -13.61 21.69
N VAL A 180 -7.27 -12.36 21.34
CA VAL A 180 -7.73 -11.14 22.00
C VAL A 180 -8.10 -10.13 20.94
N ALA A 181 -9.24 -9.44 21.11
CA ALA A 181 -9.58 -8.28 20.31
C ALA A 181 -9.28 -7.01 21.11
N LEU A 182 -8.53 -6.08 20.52
CA LEU A 182 -8.26 -4.76 21.08
C LEU A 182 -9.03 -3.71 20.29
N VAL A 183 -9.88 -2.95 20.96
CA VAL A 183 -10.55 -1.79 20.38
C VAL A 183 -9.64 -0.58 20.53
N ASP A 184 -9.14 -0.05 19.42
CA ASP A 184 -8.28 1.14 19.41
C ASP A 184 -9.07 2.39 19.79
N ALA A 185 -8.73 2.97 20.95
CA ALA A 185 -9.44 4.11 21.51
C ALA A 185 -9.23 5.41 20.73
N SER A 186 -8.19 5.50 19.92
CA SER A 186 -7.90 6.67 19.08
C SER A 186 -8.65 6.65 17.74
N SER A 187 -9.32 5.54 17.43
CA SER A 187 -9.86 5.26 16.09
C SER A 187 -11.38 5.34 15.99
N PHE A 188 -12.09 6.03 16.88
CA PHE A 188 -13.56 6.07 16.79
C PHE A 188 -14.07 6.91 15.60
N TRP A 189 -14.99 6.36 14.82
CA TRP A 189 -15.78 7.08 13.81
C TRP A 189 -17.25 6.65 13.84
N VAL A 190 -18.10 7.37 13.12
CA VAL A 190 -19.52 7.04 12.99
C VAL A 190 -19.86 6.80 11.53
N TRP A 191 -20.45 5.65 11.23
CA TRP A 191 -21.15 5.47 9.98
C TRP A 191 -22.54 6.09 10.08
N GLY A 192 -22.89 7.01 9.20
CA GLY A 192 -24.27 7.41 8.96
C GLY A 192 -24.78 6.73 7.69
N TYR A 193 -25.85 5.95 7.77
CA TYR A 193 -26.46 5.31 6.61
C TYR A 193 -27.52 6.25 5.99
N PHE A 194 -27.14 6.99 4.94
CA PHE A 194 -27.99 7.96 4.25
C PHE A 194 -28.68 7.34 3.05
N LYS A 195 -29.89 7.81 2.70
CA LYS A 195 -30.58 7.31 1.51
C LYS A 195 -29.83 7.72 0.25
N GLU A 196 -29.89 6.89 -0.78
CA GLU A 196 -29.34 7.15 -2.11
C GLU A 196 -29.75 8.53 -2.67
N THR A 197 -31.00 8.94 -2.40
CA THR A 197 -31.53 10.25 -2.82
C THR A 197 -30.84 11.44 -2.17
N ASP A 198 -30.22 11.24 -1.01
CA ASP A 198 -29.66 12.30 -0.18
C ASP A 198 -28.15 12.47 -0.42
N LEU A 199 -27.50 11.50 -1.09
CA LEU A 199 -26.05 11.49 -1.34
C LEU A 199 -25.57 12.64 -2.21
N SER A 200 -26.38 13.11 -3.15
CA SER A 200 -26.03 14.26 -4.01
C SER A 200 -25.81 15.55 -3.23
N ASN A 201 -26.34 15.63 -2.02
CA ASN A 201 -26.25 16.78 -1.11
C ASN A 201 -25.19 16.58 -0.02
N ILE A 202 -24.40 15.50 -0.06
CA ILE A 202 -23.33 15.21 0.90
C ILE A 202 -22.00 15.22 0.15
N LYS A 203 -21.02 15.99 0.63
CA LYS A 203 -19.67 16.02 0.09
C LYS A 203 -18.64 15.68 1.17
N SER A 204 -17.49 15.15 0.74
CA SER A 204 -16.35 15.02 1.65
C SER A 204 -15.95 16.40 2.17
N GLY A 205 -15.63 16.47 3.46
CA GLY A 205 -15.29 17.70 4.17
C GLY A 205 -16.47 18.46 4.76
N ASP A 206 -17.74 18.11 4.45
CA ASP A 206 -18.91 18.76 5.04
C ASP A 206 -18.97 18.55 6.56
N LEU A 207 -19.47 19.55 7.27
CA LEU A 207 -19.70 19.44 8.71
C LEU A 207 -20.91 18.56 8.98
N ALA A 208 -20.81 17.72 10.00
CA ALA A 208 -21.87 16.86 10.44
C ALA A 208 -22.09 17.01 11.94
N GLU A 209 -23.34 16.98 12.36
CA GLU A 209 -23.74 16.93 13.76
C GLU A 209 -24.11 15.49 14.10
N VAL A 210 -23.41 14.90 15.06
CA VAL A 210 -23.61 13.53 15.53
C VAL A 210 -24.25 13.58 16.91
N ARG A 211 -25.40 12.90 17.06
CA ARG A 211 -26.12 12.77 18.32
C ARG A 211 -26.23 11.31 18.71
N PHE A 212 -25.62 10.92 19.81
CA PHE A 212 -25.77 9.57 20.34
C PHE A 212 -27.11 9.40 21.05
N MET A 213 -27.74 8.23 20.92
CA MET A 213 -29.05 7.96 21.55
C MET A 213 -29.02 8.11 23.08
N GLY A 214 -27.90 7.73 23.72
CA GLY A 214 -27.69 7.89 25.17
C GLY A 214 -27.36 9.32 25.60
N HIS A 215 -26.91 10.17 24.67
CA HIS A 215 -26.43 11.54 24.93
C HIS A 215 -27.02 12.52 23.90
N TYR A 216 -28.36 12.55 23.79
CA TYR A 216 -29.04 13.29 22.73
C TYR A 216 -28.98 14.83 22.90
N SER A 217 -28.73 15.31 24.12
CA SER A 217 -28.68 16.73 24.49
C SER A 217 -27.34 17.40 24.14
N GLU A 218 -26.28 16.63 23.91
CA GLU A 218 -24.93 17.12 23.64
C GLU A 218 -24.53 16.67 22.23
N PRO A 219 -24.77 17.50 21.21
CA PRO A 219 -24.33 17.17 19.87
C PRO A 219 -22.81 17.23 19.78
N ILE A 220 -22.22 16.24 19.12
CA ILE A 220 -20.79 16.20 18.84
C ILE A 220 -20.58 16.60 17.38
N GLU A 221 -19.66 17.53 17.17
CA GLU A 221 -19.27 17.93 15.84
C GLU A 221 -18.44 16.84 15.18
N GLY A 222 -18.70 16.61 13.90
CA GLY A 222 -17.96 15.68 13.07
C GLY A 222 -17.76 16.24 11.67
N ARG A 223 -16.93 15.56 10.89
CA ARG A 223 -16.68 15.88 9.48
C ARG A 223 -16.91 14.64 8.64
N VAL A 224 -17.56 14.82 7.49
CA VAL A 224 -17.65 13.78 6.47
C VAL A 224 -16.24 13.50 5.94
N GLU A 225 -15.71 12.32 6.21
CA GLU A 225 -14.40 11.88 5.74
C GLU A 225 -14.52 11.21 4.37
N SER A 226 -15.49 10.29 4.23
CA SER A 226 -15.73 9.57 2.99
C SER A 226 -17.18 9.13 2.86
N ILE A 227 -17.59 8.89 1.61
CA ILE A 227 -18.88 8.31 1.25
C ILE A 227 -18.59 6.92 0.71
N GLY A 228 -19.30 5.91 1.20
CA GLY A 228 -19.13 4.52 0.80
C GLY A 228 -19.50 4.31 -0.66
N TRP A 229 -18.61 3.66 -1.41
CA TRP A 229 -18.73 3.43 -2.86
C TRP A 229 -19.55 2.20 -3.23
N GLY A 230 -19.99 1.41 -2.26
CA GLY A 230 -20.78 0.22 -2.49
C GLY A 230 -21.40 -0.31 -1.21
N ILE A 231 -22.51 -1.03 -1.36
CA ILE A 231 -23.11 -1.83 -0.31
C ILE A 231 -23.35 -3.24 -0.86
N PHE A 232 -23.04 -4.26 -0.07
CA PHE A 232 -23.44 -5.62 -0.41
C PHE A 232 -24.95 -5.77 -0.21
N GLN A 233 -25.66 -6.30 -1.22
CA GLN A 233 -27.03 -6.79 -1.05
C GLN A 233 -26.96 -8.10 -0.27
N GLU A 234 -27.26 -8.02 1.04
CA GLU A 234 -27.23 -9.19 1.91
C GLU A 234 -28.40 -10.14 1.63
N ASP A 235 -28.12 -11.17 0.83
CA ASP A 235 -28.87 -12.42 0.77
C ASP A 235 -28.27 -13.46 1.76
N GLY A 236 -27.85 -12.99 2.95
CA GLY A 236 -27.60 -13.84 4.12
C GLY A 236 -26.44 -14.84 4.07
N SER A 237 -25.20 -14.41 3.81
CA SER A 237 -24.01 -15.23 4.15
C SER A 237 -22.86 -14.45 4.80
N GLU A 238 -22.49 -14.97 5.98
CA GLU A 238 -21.26 -14.92 6.80
C GLU A 238 -20.49 -13.61 6.97
N GLY A 239 -20.62 -13.01 8.18
CA GLY A 239 -19.62 -12.10 8.72
C GLY A 239 -18.43 -12.87 9.28
N GLN A 240 -17.25 -12.66 8.70
CA GLN A 240 -15.96 -13.16 9.23
C GLN A 240 -15.48 -12.42 10.49
N ASP A 241 -16.13 -11.32 10.88
CA ASP A 241 -15.78 -10.55 12.07
C ASP A 241 -16.83 -10.71 13.17
N LEU A 242 -16.67 -11.75 14.01
CA LEU A 242 -17.12 -11.98 15.41
C LEU A 242 -18.38 -11.27 15.99
N LEU A 243 -19.27 -10.69 15.19
CA LEU A 243 -20.47 -9.98 15.61
C LEU A 243 -21.63 -10.29 14.64
N PRO A 244 -22.78 -10.77 15.16
CA PRO A 244 -23.92 -11.12 14.32
C PRO A 244 -24.67 -9.87 13.83
N TYR A 245 -24.99 -9.84 12.53
CA TYR A 245 -25.88 -8.86 11.92
C TYR A 245 -27.26 -9.49 11.66
N VAL A 246 -28.34 -8.76 11.99
CA VAL A 246 -29.73 -9.18 11.73
C VAL A 246 -30.44 -8.08 10.94
N LYS A 247 -31.03 -8.44 9.79
CA LYS A 247 -31.79 -7.51 8.94
C LYS A 247 -33.29 -7.81 9.00
N PRO A 248 -34.17 -6.82 9.22
CA PRO A 248 -35.61 -6.94 8.92
C PRO A 248 -35.88 -6.55 7.46
N THR A 249 -36.36 -7.47 6.63
CA THR A 249 -36.83 -7.21 5.24
C THR A 249 -38.32 -6.94 5.18
N VAL A 250 -38.74 -6.03 4.27
CA VAL A 250 -40.15 -5.82 3.89
C VAL A 250 -40.24 -5.75 2.37
N ASP A 251 -40.70 -6.83 1.73
CA ASP A 251 -40.50 -7.16 0.32
C ASP A 251 -41.49 -6.57 -0.71
N TRP A 252 -42.12 -5.41 -0.48
CA TRP A 252 -43.07 -4.88 -1.50
C TRP A 252 -43.12 -3.37 -1.72
N VAL A 253 -42.07 -2.64 -1.35
CA VAL A 253 -41.87 -1.24 -1.77
C VAL A 253 -40.40 -1.07 -2.18
N ARG A 254 -40.13 -0.51 -3.36
CA ARG A 254 -38.76 -0.11 -3.74
C ARG A 254 -38.35 1.05 -2.83
N LEU A 255 -37.63 0.74 -1.76
CA LEU A 255 -37.06 1.72 -0.85
C LEU A 255 -35.71 2.18 -1.42
N ALA A 256 -35.39 3.46 -1.24
CA ALA A 256 -34.05 3.95 -1.52
C ALA A 256 -33.05 3.14 -0.67
N GLN A 257 -31.99 2.66 -1.30
CA GLN A 257 -30.91 1.99 -0.58
C GLN A 257 -30.19 2.99 0.30
N ARG A 258 -29.56 2.52 1.37
CA ARG A 258 -28.78 3.37 2.27
C ARG A 258 -27.30 3.12 2.07
N PHE A 259 -26.55 4.18 1.85
CA PHE A 259 -25.11 4.13 1.68
C PHE A 259 -24.42 4.64 2.95
N PRO A 260 -23.36 3.97 3.40
CA PRO A 260 -22.63 4.36 4.59
C PRO A 260 -21.78 5.61 4.29
N VAL A 261 -21.91 6.66 5.09
CA VAL A 261 -21.07 7.87 5.07
C VAL A 261 -20.25 7.91 6.34
N ARG A 262 -18.92 7.96 6.21
CA ARG A 262 -17.98 7.94 7.34
C ARG A 262 -17.85 9.34 7.90
N ILE A 263 -18.18 9.50 9.18
CA ILE A 263 -18.06 10.74 9.93
C ILE A 263 -16.94 10.59 10.96
N LYS A 264 -15.90 11.40 10.82
CA LYS A 264 -14.84 11.53 11.82
C LYS A 264 -15.32 12.51 12.90
N LEU A 265 -15.24 12.11 14.16
CA LEU A 265 -15.61 12.97 15.29
C LEU A 265 -14.50 14.00 15.54
N ILE A 266 -14.88 15.25 15.80
CA ILE A 266 -13.97 16.35 16.15
C ILE A 266 -14.03 16.52 17.66
N ASP A 267 -12.88 16.34 18.34
CA ASP A 267 -12.72 16.49 19.80
C ASP A 267 -13.90 15.94 20.62
N PRO A 268 -14.22 14.63 20.51
CA PRO A 268 -15.29 14.04 21.29
C PRO A 268 -14.99 14.22 22.79
N PRO A 269 -15.96 14.67 23.59
CA PRO A 269 -15.70 15.00 24.98
C PRO A 269 -15.42 13.73 25.81
N GLU A 270 -14.42 13.79 26.70
CA GLU A 270 -13.93 12.64 27.49
C GLU A 270 -15.00 12.00 28.40
N ASN A 271 -16.09 12.72 28.68
CA ASN A 271 -17.20 12.26 29.50
C ASN A 271 -18.15 11.28 28.78
N ILE A 272 -18.01 11.09 27.46
CA ILE A 272 -18.83 10.17 26.67
C ILE A 272 -18.00 8.93 26.35
N PRO A 273 -18.19 7.79 27.05
CA PRO A 273 -17.49 6.55 26.75
C PRO A 273 -18.01 5.97 25.43
N LEU A 274 -17.31 6.26 24.34
CA LEU A 274 -17.59 5.71 23.01
C LEU A 274 -17.40 4.19 23.03
N ARG A 275 -18.40 3.49 22.49
CA ARG A 275 -18.37 2.03 22.35
C ARG A 275 -18.76 1.68 20.92
N ILE A 276 -18.10 0.67 20.37
CA ILE A 276 -18.47 0.09 19.08
C ILE A 276 -19.93 -0.36 19.14
N GLY A 277 -20.70 -0.05 18.10
CA GLY A 277 -22.12 -0.43 17.98
C GLY A 277 -23.10 0.54 18.64
N MET A 278 -22.64 1.62 19.30
CA MET A 278 -23.55 2.67 19.76
C MET A 278 -24.32 3.29 18.59
N THR A 279 -25.62 3.46 18.78
CA THR A 279 -26.49 4.09 17.78
C THR A 279 -26.39 5.60 17.83
N ALA A 280 -26.26 6.23 16.67
CA ALA A 280 -26.16 7.66 16.49
C ALA A 280 -27.18 8.16 15.45
N SER A 281 -27.62 9.40 15.59
CA SER A 281 -28.24 10.15 14.50
C SER A 281 -27.20 11.12 13.94
N VAL A 282 -27.10 11.19 12.62
CA VAL A 282 -26.16 12.05 11.91
C VAL A 282 -26.95 13.03 11.06
N MET A 283 -26.63 14.31 11.15
CA MET A 283 -27.17 15.35 10.27
C MET A 283 -26.00 16.06 9.59
N VAL A 284 -26.00 16.11 8.25
CA VAL A 284 -24.99 16.85 7.49
C VAL A 284 -25.48 18.29 7.34
N LEU A 285 -24.65 19.24 7.77
CA LEU A 285 -24.91 20.66 7.70
C LEU A 285 -24.38 21.20 6.35
N PRO A 286 -25.20 21.91 5.55
CA PRO A 286 -24.72 22.46 4.29
C PRO A 286 -23.80 23.64 4.56
N LYS A 287 -22.84 23.85 3.65
CA LYS A 287 -22.11 25.11 3.56
C LYS A 287 -23.11 26.26 3.48
N ALA A 288 -23.07 27.17 4.45
CA ALA A 288 -23.81 28.43 4.36
C ALA A 288 -23.42 29.15 3.05
N ASP A 289 -24.42 29.67 2.34
CA ASP A 289 -24.25 30.33 1.04
C ASP A 289 -23.07 31.32 1.05
N SER A 290 -22.17 31.05 0.12
CA SER A 290 -20.89 31.69 -0.18
C SER A 290 -21.03 33.14 -0.71
N GLN A 291 -21.80 34.00 -0.03
CA GLN A 291 -21.95 35.42 -0.38
C GLN A 291 -21.50 36.38 0.74
N GLU A 292 -21.59 36.02 2.03
CA GLU A 292 -21.01 36.85 3.11
C GLU A 292 -19.55 36.49 3.46
N GLN A 293 -19.07 35.32 3.02
CA GLN A 293 -17.67 34.93 3.17
C GLN A 293 -16.75 35.56 2.10
N SER A 294 -17.30 36.10 1.00
CA SER A 294 -16.50 36.80 -0.03
C SER A 294 -15.87 38.12 0.49
N ASN A 295 -16.38 38.71 1.58
CA ASN A 295 -15.81 39.91 2.19
C ASN A 295 -15.07 39.66 3.51
N LEU A 296 -14.97 38.40 3.93
CA LEU A 296 -14.11 37.95 5.05
C LEU A 296 -13.09 36.89 4.60
N GLN A 297 -12.91 36.68 3.29
CA GLN A 297 -11.76 35.99 2.72
C GLN A 297 -10.50 36.88 2.78
N SER A 298 -10.11 37.20 4.00
CA SER A 298 -8.71 37.26 4.40
C SER A 298 -8.56 36.41 5.66
N THR A 299 -8.89 35.13 5.52
CA THR A 299 -8.35 34.08 6.38
C THR A 299 -7.91 32.93 5.46
N PRO A 300 -6.72 32.38 5.66
CA PRO A 300 -5.94 31.74 4.61
C PRO A 300 -6.56 30.40 4.20
N ASN A 301 -6.27 29.94 2.98
CA ASN A 301 -6.18 28.51 2.71
C ASN A 301 -5.30 27.95 3.84
N ILE A 302 -5.87 27.23 4.81
CA ILE A 302 -5.06 26.58 5.84
C ILE A 302 -4.39 25.44 5.09
N SER A 303 -3.27 25.78 4.47
CA SER A 303 -2.24 24.87 3.99
C SER A 303 -2.15 23.77 5.05
N SER A 304 -2.40 22.51 4.69
CA SER A 304 -2.33 21.37 5.64
C SER A 304 -0.89 21.06 6.07
N TYR A 305 0.00 22.02 5.87
CA TYR A 305 1.41 21.99 6.18
C TYR A 305 1.67 22.69 7.52
N PRO A 306 2.63 22.22 8.32
CA PRO A 306 3.56 21.13 8.02
C PRO A 306 2.85 19.77 7.95
N LYS A 307 3.21 18.98 6.94
CA LYS A 307 2.63 17.67 6.66
C LYS A 307 3.66 16.59 6.97
N GLU A 308 3.27 15.61 7.77
CA GLU A 308 4.10 14.45 8.08
C GLU A 308 3.58 13.25 7.29
N LEU A 309 4.44 12.66 6.46
CA LEU A 309 4.13 11.50 5.63
C LEU A 309 5.13 10.39 5.90
N VAL A 310 4.69 9.15 5.77
CA VAL A 310 5.58 7.98 5.74
C VAL A 310 5.86 7.68 4.27
N ASP A 311 7.13 7.66 3.89
CA ASP A 311 7.53 7.38 2.51
C ASP A 311 7.58 5.86 2.21
N GLY A 312 7.89 5.49 0.97
CA GLY A 312 7.98 4.10 0.53
C GLY A 312 9.08 3.26 1.19
N ARG A 313 9.99 3.89 1.95
CA ARG A 313 10.99 3.20 2.79
C ARG A 313 10.56 3.08 4.25
N GLY A 314 9.41 3.62 4.62
CA GLY A 314 8.93 3.67 5.99
C GLY A 314 9.50 4.84 6.80
N ASP A 315 10.19 5.79 6.16
CA ASP A 315 10.74 6.96 6.84
C ASP A 315 9.70 8.07 6.95
N VAL A 316 9.65 8.76 8.10
CA VAL A 316 8.81 9.95 8.27
C VAL A 316 9.48 11.15 7.60
N VAL A 317 8.77 11.78 6.67
CA VAL A 317 9.17 12.99 5.95
C VAL A 317 8.25 14.13 6.34
N VAL A 318 8.84 15.22 6.82
CA VAL A 318 8.12 16.45 7.15
C VAL A 318 8.24 17.43 5.99
N ILE A 319 7.11 17.80 5.40
CA ILE A 319 7.02 18.83 4.37
C ILE A 319 6.51 20.10 5.06
N PRO A 320 7.31 21.18 5.14
CA PRO A 320 6.98 22.33 5.99
C PRO A 320 5.93 23.26 5.39
N THR A 321 5.85 23.34 4.06
CA THR A 321 4.97 24.23 3.31
C THR A 321 4.57 23.57 1.99
N GLU A 322 3.49 24.05 1.38
CA GLU A 322 3.07 23.62 0.03
C GLU A 322 4.23 23.76 -0.98
N PRO A 323 4.70 22.67 -1.61
CA PRO A 323 5.82 22.72 -2.53
C PRO A 323 5.49 23.52 -3.79
N LYS A 324 6.33 24.50 -4.14
CA LYS A 324 6.28 25.24 -5.42
C LYS A 324 7.52 25.03 -6.27
N ARG A 325 8.57 24.45 -5.69
CA ARG A 325 9.86 24.15 -6.33
C ARG A 325 10.17 22.67 -6.17
N ILE A 326 9.70 21.86 -7.12
CA ILE A 326 9.78 20.41 -7.06
C ILE A 326 10.93 19.91 -7.96
N ILE A 327 11.77 19.04 -7.42
CA ILE A 327 12.76 18.28 -8.21
C ILE A 327 12.31 16.82 -8.26
N SER A 328 12.31 16.22 -9.45
CA SER A 328 12.02 14.80 -9.62
C SER A 328 13.24 14.05 -10.14
N LEU A 329 13.75 13.07 -9.38
CA LEU A 329 14.99 12.36 -9.72
C LEU A 329 14.77 10.92 -10.20
N ALA A 330 13.56 10.58 -10.65
CA ALA A 330 13.29 9.35 -11.38
C ALA A 330 12.28 9.58 -12.51
N PRO A 331 12.31 8.78 -13.60
CA PRO A 331 11.29 8.85 -14.64
C PRO A 331 9.87 8.63 -14.11
N SER A 332 9.68 7.67 -13.20
CA SER A 332 8.38 7.36 -12.58
C SER A 332 7.84 8.52 -11.76
N THR A 333 8.67 9.12 -10.90
CA THR A 333 8.26 10.27 -10.07
C THR A 333 7.94 11.52 -10.90
N THR A 334 8.58 11.67 -12.07
CA THR A 334 8.29 12.78 -13.00
C THR A 334 6.95 12.59 -13.68
N GLU A 335 6.63 11.37 -14.10
CA GLU A 335 5.33 11.05 -14.68
C GLU A 335 4.20 11.30 -13.68
N ILE A 336 4.37 10.84 -12.44
CA ILE A 336 3.41 11.12 -11.35
C ILE A 336 3.22 12.62 -11.16
N ALA A 337 4.30 13.40 -11.06
CA ALA A 337 4.19 14.84 -10.89
C ALA A 337 3.47 15.54 -12.07
N LEU A 338 3.68 15.07 -13.30
CA LEU A 338 3.00 15.63 -14.47
C LEU A 338 1.50 15.31 -14.49
N GLU A 339 1.12 14.07 -14.18
CA GLU A 339 -0.27 13.62 -14.12
C GLU A 339 -1.04 14.31 -12.96
N LEU A 340 -0.35 14.64 -11.87
CA LEU A 340 -0.90 15.45 -10.77
C LEU A 340 -0.98 16.96 -11.06
N GLY A 341 -0.67 17.39 -12.29
CA GLY A 341 -0.74 18.80 -12.67
C GLY A 341 0.39 19.68 -12.11
N GLU A 342 1.47 19.10 -11.59
CA GLU A 342 2.61 19.82 -10.99
C GLU A 342 3.72 20.21 -11.99
N GLY A 343 3.43 20.11 -13.29
CA GLY A 343 4.40 20.44 -14.35
C GLY A 343 4.98 21.85 -14.25
N GLU A 344 4.20 22.84 -13.83
CA GLU A 344 4.65 24.22 -13.64
C GLU A 344 5.61 24.39 -12.44
N ASN A 345 5.47 23.57 -11.41
CA ASN A 345 6.29 23.61 -10.20
C ASN A 345 7.56 22.74 -10.30
N LEU A 346 7.66 21.89 -11.33
CA LEU A 346 8.89 21.18 -11.66
C LEU A 346 10.00 22.15 -12.09
N ILE A 347 11.11 22.15 -11.34
CA ILE A 347 12.29 23.01 -11.55
C ILE A 347 13.54 22.24 -11.99
N ALA A 348 13.57 20.91 -11.84
CA ALA A 348 14.59 20.04 -12.43
C ALA A 348 14.10 18.59 -12.50
N VAL A 349 14.63 17.82 -13.43
CA VAL A 349 14.36 16.38 -13.58
C VAL A 349 15.65 15.58 -13.70
N THR A 350 15.59 14.25 -13.61
CA THR A 350 16.74 13.40 -13.97
C THR A 350 17.02 13.41 -15.47
N GLU A 351 18.28 13.17 -15.85
CA GLU A 351 18.71 13.02 -17.24
C GLU A 351 17.99 11.90 -18.01
N HIS A 352 17.41 10.93 -17.28
CA HIS A 352 16.68 9.79 -17.83
C HIS A 352 15.19 10.06 -18.12
N CYS A 353 14.65 11.23 -17.77
CA CYS A 353 13.24 11.54 -18.01
C CYS A 353 12.94 11.78 -19.50
N VAL A 354 11.88 11.14 -19.99
CA VAL A 354 11.23 11.46 -21.26
C VAL A 354 10.08 12.40 -20.95
N LEU A 355 10.10 13.61 -21.53
CA LEU A 355 9.10 14.65 -21.28
C LEU A 355 8.24 14.84 -22.52
N PRO A 356 6.97 15.30 -22.38
CA PRO A 356 6.11 15.62 -23.51
C PRO A 356 6.76 16.62 -24.48
N GLU A 357 6.43 16.51 -25.76
CA GLU A 357 6.98 17.41 -26.78
C GLU A 357 6.65 18.88 -26.46
N GLY A 358 7.67 19.75 -26.44
CA GLY A 358 7.52 21.17 -26.12
C GLY A 358 7.42 21.50 -24.62
N PHE A 359 7.46 20.51 -23.72
CA PHE A 359 7.45 20.76 -22.28
C PHE A 359 8.80 21.31 -21.79
N LYS A 360 8.79 22.53 -21.24
CA LYS A 360 9.92 23.22 -20.57
C LYS A 360 11.31 22.81 -21.08
N THR A 361 11.65 23.22 -22.31
CA THR A 361 12.87 22.79 -23.00
C THR A 361 14.17 23.23 -22.31
N ASP A 362 14.08 24.18 -21.39
CA ASP A 362 15.17 24.73 -20.57
C ASP A 362 15.26 24.10 -19.16
N LEU A 363 14.41 23.11 -18.85
CA LEU A 363 14.40 22.45 -17.54
C LEU A 363 15.74 21.73 -17.26
N PRO A 364 16.46 22.07 -16.17
CA PRO A 364 17.71 21.41 -15.80
C PRO A 364 17.54 19.89 -15.66
N ARG A 365 18.49 19.15 -16.27
CA ARG A 365 18.59 17.69 -16.16
C ARG A 365 19.76 17.30 -15.27
N LEU A 366 19.49 16.59 -14.19
CA LEU A 366 20.45 16.22 -13.17
C LEU A 366 20.85 14.74 -13.32
N SER A 367 22.14 14.46 -13.21
CA SER A 367 22.62 13.08 -13.17
C SER A 367 22.29 12.44 -11.83
N THR A 368 21.90 11.16 -11.84
CA THR A 368 21.52 10.41 -10.63
C THR A 368 22.50 9.29 -10.29
N TYR A 369 23.54 9.09 -11.10
CA TYR A 369 24.53 8.03 -10.93
C TYR A 369 25.97 8.56 -11.16
N PRO A 370 26.97 8.20 -10.33
CA PRO A 370 26.91 7.27 -9.19
C PRO A 370 26.34 7.87 -7.89
N SER A 371 26.12 9.19 -7.84
CA SER A 371 25.57 9.91 -6.68
C SER A 371 24.87 11.20 -7.12
N LEU A 372 23.96 11.71 -6.29
CA LEU A 372 23.25 12.96 -6.58
C LEU A 372 24.17 14.20 -6.55
N PRO A 373 24.01 15.17 -7.48
CA PRO A 373 24.79 16.41 -7.51
C PRO A 373 24.29 17.38 -6.44
N PHE A 374 24.68 17.11 -5.19
CA PHE A 374 24.17 17.76 -4.00
C PHE A 374 24.27 19.29 -4.05
N GLU A 375 25.41 19.82 -4.49
CA GLU A 375 25.66 21.26 -4.56
C GLU A 375 24.72 21.95 -5.57
N VAL A 376 24.43 21.27 -6.69
CA VAL A 376 23.48 21.76 -7.69
C VAL A 376 22.06 21.71 -7.14
N ILE A 377 21.65 20.60 -6.53
CA ILE A 377 20.33 20.43 -5.91
C ILE A 377 20.08 21.53 -4.86
N VAL A 378 21.04 21.76 -3.96
CA VAL A 378 20.94 22.81 -2.94
C VAL A 378 20.87 24.20 -3.57
N SER A 379 21.63 24.46 -4.64
CA SER A 379 21.62 25.76 -5.34
C SER A 379 20.26 26.07 -6.00
N LEU A 380 19.50 25.02 -6.35
CA LEU A 380 18.16 25.14 -6.91
C LEU A 380 17.10 25.42 -5.84
N GLN A 381 17.43 25.34 -4.54
CA GLN A 381 16.52 25.61 -3.43
C GLN A 381 15.13 24.95 -3.59
N PRO A 382 15.07 23.61 -3.66
CA PRO A 382 13.79 22.89 -3.78
C PRO A 382 13.01 22.90 -2.47
N ASP A 383 11.69 22.91 -2.59
CA ASP A 383 10.75 22.74 -1.46
C ASP A 383 10.50 21.24 -1.19
N LEU A 384 10.58 20.41 -2.24
CA LEU A 384 10.39 18.96 -2.18
C LEU A 384 11.20 18.27 -3.29
N ILE A 385 11.80 17.13 -2.96
CA ILE A 385 12.44 16.24 -3.93
C ILE A 385 11.67 14.91 -3.95
N LEU A 386 11.19 14.52 -5.13
CA LEU A 386 10.58 13.21 -5.39
C LEU A 386 11.67 12.25 -5.88
N LEU A 387 11.80 11.12 -5.20
CA LEU A 387 12.84 10.11 -5.43
C LEU A 387 12.20 8.74 -5.65
N ALA A 388 12.85 7.86 -6.39
CA ALA A 388 12.50 6.43 -6.42
C ALA A 388 13.45 5.62 -5.51
N ASP A 389 13.03 4.43 -5.11
CA ASP A 389 13.80 3.54 -4.22
C ASP A 389 15.18 3.11 -4.78
N ILE A 390 15.43 3.27 -6.07
CA ILE A 390 16.78 3.08 -6.63
C ILE A 390 17.82 4.11 -6.11
N THR A 391 17.37 5.20 -5.49
CA THR A 391 18.25 6.27 -5.00
C THR A 391 19.05 5.81 -3.78
N ASN A 392 20.37 6.01 -3.78
CA ASN A 392 21.25 5.61 -2.68
C ASN A 392 20.79 6.18 -1.33
N ALA A 393 20.69 5.32 -0.30
CA ALA A 393 20.27 5.73 1.05
C ALA A 393 21.15 6.84 1.64
N SER A 394 22.46 6.84 1.37
CA SER A 394 23.38 7.89 1.81
C SER A 394 23.03 9.27 1.24
N ASP A 395 22.56 9.33 -0.02
CA ASP A 395 22.17 10.58 -0.66
C ASP A 395 20.85 11.11 -0.08
N VAL A 396 19.88 10.22 0.17
CA VAL A 396 18.61 10.56 0.84
C VAL A 396 18.86 11.14 2.24
N ILE A 397 19.70 10.46 3.04
CA ILE A 397 20.07 10.91 4.39
C ILE A 397 20.77 12.27 4.32
N ARG A 398 21.67 12.47 3.34
CA ARG A 398 22.40 13.74 3.16
C ARG A 398 21.44 14.90 2.85
N LEU A 399 20.46 14.69 1.98
CA LEU A 399 19.42 15.69 1.65
C LEU A 399 18.56 16.05 2.87
N ARG A 400 18.06 15.04 3.59
CA ARG A 400 17.21 15.25 4.79
C ARG A 400 17.97 15.92 5.93
N ARG A 401 19.24 15.56 6.18
CA ARG A 401 20.09 16.23 7.18
C ARG A 401 20.33 17.70 6.85
N PHE A 402 20.30 18.08 5.58
CA PHE A 402 20.40 19.46 5.15
C PHE A 402 19.08 20.23 5.28
N GLY A 403 17.98 19.55 5.63
CA GLY A 403 16.66 20.14 5.81
C GLY A 403 15.83 20.23 4.53
N ILE A 404 16.21 19.50 3.47
CA ILE A 404 15.42 19.41 2.24
C ILE A 404 14.48 18.20 2.34
N PRO A 405 13.15 18.39 2.26
CA PRO A 405 12.20 17.28 2.20
C PRO A 405 12.49 16.40 0.97
N ALA A 406 12.74 15.12 1.22
CA ALA A 406 13.04 14.14 0.18
C ALA A 406 12.12 12.93 0.39
N LEU A 407 11.18 12.74 -0.52
CA LEU A 407 10.12 11.73 -0.46
C LEU A 407 10.49 10.58 -1.41
N VAL A 408 10.70 9.38 -0.86
CA VAL A 408 11.07 8.19 -1.64
C VAL A 408 9.83 7.36 -1.94
N MET A 409 9.65 7.02 -3.22
CA MET A 409 8.58 6.16 -3.75
C MET A 409 9.11 4.74 -3.96
N ASN A 410 8.29 3.74 -3.62
CA ASN A 410 8.68 2.34 -3.61
C ASN A 410 7.72 1.49 -4.45
N SER A 411 7.80 1.70 -5.76
CA SER A 411 6.89 1.07 -6.72
C SER A 411 7.21 -0.42 -6.94
N THR A 412 6.78 -1.29 -6.02
CA THR A 412 6.83 -2.75 -6.24
C THR A 412 5.54 -3.25 -6.89
N GLY A 413 5.60 -3.53 -8.19
CA GLY A 413 4.45 -4.03 -8.96
C GLY A 413 3.37 -2.97 -9.23
N TYR A 414 2.25 -3.40 -9.80
CA TYR A 414 1.16 -2.50 -10.22
C TYR A 414 0.49 -1.78 -9.04
N GLN A 415 0.35 -2.47 -7.91
CA GLN A 415 -0.25 -1.89 -6.70
C GLN A 415 0.63 -0.80 -6.09
N GLY A 416 1.96 -0.98 -6.08
CA GLY A 416 2.88 0.04 -5.57
C GLY A 416 2.82 1.35 -6.36
N VAL A 417 2.51 1.32 -7.65
CA VAL A 417 2.30 2.55 -8.45
C VAL A 417 1.08 3.33 -7.97
N ILE A 418 -0.01 2.63 -7.63
CA ILE A 418 -1.23 3.26 -7.07
C ILE A 418 -0.91 3.92 -5.73
N GLU A 419 -0.13 3.25 -4.88
CA GLU A 419 0.30 3.76 -3.58
C GLU A 419 1.21 4.99 -3.73
N ASP A 420 2.16 4.98 -4.65
CA ASP A 420 3.05 6.11 -4.92
C ASP A 420 2.31 7.32 -5.49
N VAL A 421 1.30 7.12 -6.35
CA VAL A 421 0.42 8.20 -6.82
C VAL A 421 -0.35 8.81 -5.64
N GLY A 422 -0.89 7.98 -4.75
CA GLY A 422 -1.57 8.45 -3.53
C GLY A 422 -0.64 9.23 -2.62
N LEU A 423 0.57 8.72 -2.38
CA LEU A 423 1.59 9.39 -1.57
C LEU A 423 2.01 10.74 -2.16
N ALA A 424 2.18 10.82 -3.48
CA ALA A 424 2.49 12.06 -4.17
C ALA A 424 1.33 13.06 -4.11
N ALA A 425 0.10 12.60 -4.33
CA ALA A 425 -1.11 13.42 -4.24
C ALA A 425 -1.26 14.01 -2.82
N ASP A 426 -1.00 13.20 -1.79
CA ASP A 426 -0.98 13.66 -0.41
C ASP A 426 0.15 14.66 -0.14
N ALA A 427 1.36 14.41 -0.65
CA ALA A 427 2.51 15.31 -0.48
C ALA A 427 2.34 16.66 -1.18
N LEU A 428 1.49 16.74 -2.21
CA LEU A 428 1.33 17.91 -3.08
C LEU A 428 -0.03 18.59 -2.92
N GLU A 429 -0.93 18.07 -2.08
CA GLU A 429 -2.35 18.51 -1.99
C GLU A 429 -3.11 18.40 -3.31
N ARG A 430 -2.82 17.36 -4.10
CA ARG A 430 -3.43 17.04 -5.40
C ARG A 430 -4.34 15.82 -5.32
N HIS A 431 -5.19 15.77 -4.29
CA HIS A 431 -6.02 14.61 -4.02
C HIS A 431 -7.06 14.34 -5.13
N ASP A 432 -7.64 15.38 -5.72
CA ASP A 432 -8.61 15.24 -6.81
C ASP A 432 -7.93 14.67 -8.07
N ASP A 433 -6.79 15.28 -8.48
CA ASP A 433 -6.00 14.82 -9.63
C ASP A 433 -5.45 13.40 -9.38
N GLY A 434 -4.97 13.11 -8.17
CA GLY A 434 -4.48 11.78 -7.79
C GLY A 434 -5.58 10.71 -7.80
N ALA A 435 -6.79 11.05 -7.36
CA ALA A 435 -7.93 10.14 -7.41
C ALA A 435 -8.33 9.79 -8.85
N GLU A 436 -8.24 10.76 -9.79
CA GLU A 436 -8.47 10.53 -11.22
C GLU A 436 -7.45 9.55 -11.79
N VAL A 437 -6.16 9.77 -11.54
CA VAL A 437 -5.08 8.86 -12.00
C VAL A 437 -5.23 7.45 -11.41
N ILE A 438 -5.58 7.34 -10.13
CA ILE A 438 -5.82 6.04 -9.47
C ILE A 438 -7.02 5.33 -10.07
N LEU A 439 -8.09 6.06 -10.42
CA LEU A 439 -9.26 5.49 -11.08
C LEU A 439 -8.88 4.91 -12.45
N GLU A 440 -8.11 5.62 -13.26
CA GLU A 440 -7.65 5.13 -14.57
C GLU A 440 -6.79 3.86 -14.45
N LEU A 441 -5.89 3.82 -13.45
CA LEU A 441 -5.11 2.61 -13.15
C LEU A 441 -6.01 1.44 -12.72
N ALA A 442 -7.05 1.69 -11.92
CA ALA A 442 -8.00 0.67 -11.50
C ALA A 442 -8.85 0.16 -12.67
N GLU A 443 -9.29 1.04 -13.56
CA GLU A 443 -10.03 0.67 -14.78
C GLU A 443 -9.19 -0.21 -15.70
N ALA A 444 -7.94 0.17 -15.97
CA ALA A 444 -7.03 -0.63 -16.79
C ALA A 444 -6.79 -2.03 -16.19
N ARG A 445 -6.65 -2.11 -14.86
CA ARG A 445 -6.56 -3.39 -14.14
C ARG A 445 -7.82 -4.22 -14.30
N ALA A 446 -9.00 -3.64 -14.10
CA ALA A 446 -10.27 -4.35 -14.26
C ALA A 446 -10.46 -4.87 -15.69
N ILE A 447 -10.08 -4.07 -16.71
CA ILE A 447 -10.09 -4.49 -18.11
C ILE A 447 -9.13 -5.66 -18.33
N ALA A 448 -7.91 -5.57 -17.81
CA ALA A 448 -6.90 -6.64 -17.90
C ALA A 448 -7.35 -7.94 -17.23
N GLN A 449 -8.14 -7.87 -16.16
CA GLN A 449 -8.60 -9.05 -15.42
C GLN A 449 -9.89 -9.67 -15.97
N LYS A 450 -10.72 -8.86 -16.63
CA LYS A 450 -12.05 -9.22 -17.11
C LYS A 450 -12.12 -10.58 -17.82
N THR A 451 -11.18 -10.86 -18.74
CA THR A 451 -11.22 -12.07 -19.57
C THR A 451 -11.01 -13.35 -18.76
N HIS A 452 -10.16 -13.33 -17.73
CA HIS A 452 -9.90 -14.51 -16.91
C HIS A 452 -10.84 -14.62 -15.71
N ASP A 453 -11.31 -13.50 -15.16
CA ASP A 453 -12.27 -13.51 -14.05
C ASP A 453 -13.67 -14.00 -14.47
N THR A 454 -14.04 -13.74 -15.73
CA THR A 454 -15.36 -14.11 -16.26
C THR A 454 -15.38 -15.48 -16.94
N ASN A 455 -14.23 -16.14 -17.09
CA ASN A 455 -14.11 -17.44 -17.74
C ASN A 455 -13.65 -18.52 -16.73
N PRO A 456 -14.58 -19.34 -16.20
CA PRO A 456 -14.25 -20.40 -15.24
C PRO A 456 -13.27 -21.47 -15.77
N GLU A 457 -13.16 -21.58 -17.10
CA GLU A 457 -12.27 -22.53 -17.78
C GLU A 457 -10.91 -21.89 -18.15
N TRP A 458 -10.63 -20.66 -17.68
CA TRP A 458 -9.38 -19.97 -17.97
C TRP A 458 -8.18 -20.73 -17.40
N LYS A 459 -7.33 -21.24 -18.30
CA LYS A 459 -6.02 -21.79 -17.95
C LYS A 459 -4.98 -20.70 -18.14
N LYS A 460 -4.33 -20.31 -17.04
CA LYS A 460 -3.28 -19.30 -17.06
C LYS A 460 -2.13 -19.77 -17.97
N PRO A 461 -1.85 -19.10 -19.11
CA PRO A 461 -0.79 -19.52 -20.02
C PRO A 461 0.58 -19.27 -19.38
N ARG A 462 1.57 -20.09 -19.73
CA ARG A 462 2.97 -19.87 -19.36
C ARG A 462 3.55 -18.72 -20.17
N VAL A 463 4.05 -17.69 -19.51
CA VAL A 463 4.53 -16.45 -20.12
C VAL A 463 6.00 -16.22 -19.77
N VAL A 464 6.76 -15.70 -20.72
CA VAL A 464 8.07 -15.11 -20.46
C VAL A 464 8.09 -13.69 -21.03
N LEU A 465 8.65 -12.74 -20.28
CA LEU A 465 8.88 -11.38 -20.75
C LEU A 465 10.38 -11.10 -20.76
N PHE A 466 10.92 -10.79 -21.93
CA PHE A 466 12.32 -10.41 -22.11
C PHE A 466 12.49 -8.90 -22.21
N LEU A 467 13.54 -8.39 -21.57
CA LEU A 467 13.92 -6.97 -21.62
C LEU A 467 14.86 -6.66 -22.80
N ASP A 468 15.51 -7.68 -23.35
CA ASP A 468 16.47 -7.58 -24.43
C ASP A 468 16.02 -8.37 -25.67
N ARG A 469 16.56 -7.97 -26.83
CA ARG A 469 16.25 -8.61 -28.12
C ARG A 469 16.80 -10.03 -28.23
N GLU A 470 17.87 -10.35 -27.49
CA GLU A 470 18.51 -11.66 -27.53
C GLU A 470 17.80 -12.70 -26.64
N GLY A 471 16.79 -12.28 -25.87
CA GLY A 471 16.06 -13.15 -24.95
C GLY A 471 16.94 -13.67 -23.81
N LYS A 472 17.90 -12.87 -23.35
CA LYS A 472 18.79 -13.26 -22.25
C LYS A 472 18.22 -12.88 -20.91
N PHE A 473 17.73 -11.64 -20.74
CA PHE A 473 17.26 -11.10 -19.48
C PHE A 473 15.73 -11.14 -19.42
N ALA A 474 15.21 -11.95 -18.52
CA ALA A 474 13.78 -12.07 -18.30
C ALA A 474 13.31 -11.24 -17.09
N ALA A 475 12.01 -10.96 -17.02
CA ALA A 475 11.35 -10.49 -15.81
C ALA A 475 11.30 -11.61 -14.76
N GLY A 476 12.06 -11.47 -13.68
CA GLY A 476 12.09 -12.41 -12.55
C GLY A 476 11.20 -11.97 -11.37
N PRO A 477 11.20 -12.73 -10.26
CA PRO A 477 10.32 -12.47 -9.13
C PRO A 477 10.51 -11.09 -8.53
N GLY A 478 9.39 -10.46 -8.18
CA GLY A 478 9.36 -9.14 -7.54
C GLY A 478 9.81 -8.00 -8.46
N SER A 479 10.05 -8.28 -9.75
CA SER A 479 10.19 -7.25 -10.77
C SER A 479 8.83 -6.62 -11.07
N PHE A 480 8.85 -5.38 -11.57
CA PHE A 480 7.60 -4.71 -11.95
C PHE A 480 6.86 -5.46 -13.06
N ALA A 481 7.59 -5.93 -14.07
CA ALA A 481 7.07 -6.68 -15.19
C ALA A 481 6.47 -8.05 -14.80
N ASP A 482 7.01 -8.70 -13.77
CA ASP A 482 6.44 -9.92 -13.18
C ASP A 482 5.03 -9.67 -12.64
N GLY A 483 4.83 -8.57 -11.90
CA GLY A 483 3.51 -8.16 -11.43
C GLY A 483 2.50 -7.88 -12.55
N LEU A 484 2.95 -7.37 -13.71
CA LEU A 484 2.07 -7.15 -14.87
C LEU A 484 1.57 -8.47 -15.48
N ILE A 485 2.45 -9.48 -15.57
CA ILE A 485 2.09 -10.82 -16.06
C ILE A 485 1.03 -11.45 -15.14
N GLU A 486 1.21 -11.30 -13.84
CA GLU A 486 0.26 -11.82 -12.85
C GLU A 486 -1.11 -11.13 -12.95
N VAL A 487 -1.14 -9.79 -13.00
CA VAL A 487 -2.38 -9.02 -13.12
C VAL A 487 -3.10 -9.34 -14.44
N ALA A 488 -2.37 -9.62 -15.51
CA ALA A 488 -2.93 -10.01 -16.81
C ALA A 488 -3.48 -11.46 -16.86
N GLY A 489 -3.21 -12.28 -15.83
CA GLY A 489 -3.69 -13.65 -15.72
C GLY A 489 -2.76 -14.72 -16.31
N GLY A 490 -1.48 -14.41 -16.51
CA GLY A 490 -0.45 -15.35 -16.95
C GLY A 490 0.32 -15.99 -15.79
N VAL A 491 1.13 -17.01 -16.10
CA VAL A 491 2.11 -17.61 -15.18
C VAL A 491 3.51 -17.28 -15.69
N ASN A 492 4.26 -16.45 -14.97
CA ASN A 492 5.63 -16.15 -15.33
C ASN A 492 6.54 -17.38 -15.14
N ILE A 493 7.14 -17.90 -16.21
CA ILE A 493 8.05 -19.06 -16.12
C ILE A 493 9.31 -18.75 -15.31
N ALA A 494 9.69 -17.48 -15.20
CA ALA A 494 10.87 -17.04 -14.47
C ALA A 494 10.57 -16.68 -13.00
N ALA A 495 9.34 -16.84 -12.52
CA ALA A 495 8.94 -16.47 -11.15
C ALA A 495 9.72 -17.23 -10.06
N GLY A 496 10.28 -18.40 -10.37
CA GLY A 496 11.10 -19.19 -9.44
C GLY A 496 12.59 -18.84 -9.42
N ALA A 497 13.03 -17.85 -10.19
CA ALA A 497 14.45 -17.47 -10.25
C ALA A 497 14.93 -16.78 -8.96
N LEU A 498 16.23 -16.83 -8.68
CA LEU A 498 16.80 -16.19 -7.49
C LEU A 498 17.00 -14.67 -7.65
N GLU A 499 17.08 -14.19 -8.89
CA GLU A 499 17.37 -12.80 -9.23
C GLU A 499 16.14 -12.11 -9.81
N ARG A 500 16.06 -10.78 -9.63
CA ARG A 500 14.97 -9.93 -10.16
C ARG A 500 14.96 -9.87 -11.70
N TRP A 501 16.13 -10.02 -12.32
CA TRP A 501 16.33 -9.96 -13.77
C TRP A 501 17.24 -11.12 -14.23
N PRO A 502 16.76 -12.38 -14.14
CA PRO A 502 17.60 -13.55 -14.34
C PRO A 502 18.00 -13.71 -15.81
N GLN A 503 19.17 -14.30 -16.01
CA GLN A 503 19.56 -14.82 -17.32
C GLN A 503 19.03 -16.24 -17.50
N LEU A 504 18.10 -16.43 -18.44
CA LEU A 504 17.52 -17.75 -18.70
C LEU A 504 18.39 -18.54 -19.67
N SER A 505 18.71 -19.79 -19.31
CA SER A 505 19.39 -20.69 -20.25
C SER A 505 18.44 -21.17 -21.33
N ARG A 506 19.00 -21.58 -22.48
CA ARG A 506 18.20 -22.11 -23.58
C ARG A 506 17.51 -23.42 -23.20
N GLU A 507 18.20 -24.25 -22.42
CA GLU A 507 17.69 -25.52 -21.90
C GLU A 507 16.47 -25.29 -21.00
N PHE A 508 16.53 -24.27 -20.12
CA PHE A 508 15.41 -23.89 -19.27
C PHE A 508 14.20 -23.42 -20.10
N LEU A 509 14.42 -22.61 -21.14
CA LEU A 509 13.32 -22.14 -21.99
C LEU A 509 12.62 -23.28 -22.73
N VAL A 510 13.37 -24.29 -23.18
CA VAL A 510 12.81 -25.48 -23.84
C VAL A 510 12.07 -26.36 -22.85
N GLU A 511 12.55 -26.50 -21.61
CA GLU A 511 11.88 -27.27 -20.56
C GLU A 511 10.60 -26.59 -20.06
N ALA A 512 10.67 -25.28 -19.79
CA ALA A 512 9.54 -24.49 -19.33
C ALA A 512 8.47 -24.31 -20.42
N ASP A 513 8.87 -24.27 -21.69
CA ASP A 513 8.05 -24.17 -22.90
C ASP A 513 6.95 -23.10 -22.81
N PRO A 514 7.30 -21.80 -22.84
CA PRO A 514 6.30 -20.73 -22.74
C PRO A 514 5.28 -20.80 -23.88
N GLU A 515 4.03 -20.50 -23.54
CA GLU A 515 2.89 -20.38 -24.47
C GLU A 515 2.76 -18.96 -25.03
N VAL A 516 3.32 -17.96 -24.33
CA VAL A 516 3.39 -16.56 -24.77
C VAL A 516 4.79 -16.00 -24.51
N ILE A 517 5.37 -15.38 -25.54
CA ILE A 517 6.64 -14.66 -25.41
C ILE A 517 6.37 -13.17 -25.61
N LEU A 518 6.73 -12.37 -24.62
CA LEU A 518 6.67 -10.92 -24.65
C LEU A 518 8.08 -10.37 -24.75
N ILE A 519 8.30 -9.42 -25.67
CA ILE A 519 9.61 -8.80 -25.89
C ILE A 519 9.46 -7.29 -25.77
N SER A 520 10.27 -6.69 -24.90
CA SER A 520 10.35 -5.24 -24.75
C SER A 520 10.93 -4.59 -26.02
N GLU A 521 10.21 -3.63 -26.61
CA GLU A 521 10.61 -2.93 -27.85
C GLU A 521 11.99 -2.25 -27.78
N ALA A 522 12.43 -1.80 -26.59
CA ALA A 522 13.74 -1.17 -26.39
C ALA A 522 14.90 -2.16 -26.60
N GLY A 523 14.67 -3.47 -26.44
CA GLY A 523 15.67 -4.50 -26.71
C GLY A 523 17.06 -4.21 -26.11
N GLY A 524 17.13 -3.64 -24.89
CA GLY A 524 18.36 -3.18 -24.26
C GLY A 524 18.95 -1.87 -24.84
N ARG A 525 20.27 -1.71 -24.79
CA ARG A 525 20.96 -0.55 -25.41
C ARG A 525 20.98 -0.73 -26.94
N GLY A 526 19.95 -0.29 -27.67
CA GLY A 526 19.91 -0.34 -29.13
C GLY A 526 18.68 0.33 -29.76
N GLU A 527 18.57 0.28 -31.10
CA GLU A 527 17.39 0.79 -31.83
C GLU A 527 16.14 -0.08 -31.57
N PRO A 528 14.91 0.51 -31.58
CA PRO A 528 13.67 -0.21 -31.33
C PRO A 528 13.46 -1.37 -32.31
N LEU A 529 13.02 -2.52 -31.80
CA LEU A 529 12.70 -3.67 -32.63
C LEU A 529 11.45 -3.41 -33.47
N SER A 530 11.52 -3.68 -34.76
CA SER A 530 10.37 -3.67 -35.66
C SER A 530 9.64 -5.03 -35.64
N GLN A 531 8.32 -5.02 -35.88
CA GLN A 531 7.51 -6.24 -36.02
C GLN A 531 8.06 -7.22 -37.08
N SER A 532 8.77 -6.72 -38.10
CA SER A 532 9.44 -7.56 -39.10
C SER A 532 10.61 -8.39 -38.55
N GLU A 533 11.28 -7.94 -37.50
CA GLU A 533 12.43 -8.62 -36.88
C GLU A 533 12.00 -9.75 -35.93
N LEU A 534 10.71 -9.81 -35.53
CA LEU A 534 10.16 -10.98 -34.82
C LEU A 534 10.20 -12.26 -35.66
N SER A 535 10.27 -12.14 -37.00
CA SER A 535 10.43 -13.28 -37.90
C SER A 535 11.74 -14.04 -37.65
N THR A 536 12.78 -13.37 -37.15
CA THR A 536 14.09 -13.97 -36.90
C THR A 536 14.05 -14.98 -35.74
N PHE A 537 13.10 -14.85 -34.79
CA PHE A 537 12.84 -15.86 -33.76
C PHE A 537 12.24 -17.15 -34.34
N ARG A 538 11.53 -17.07 -35.47
CA ARG A 538 10.99 -18.27 -36.16
C ARG A 538 12.06 -19.03 -36.93
N ASP A 539 13.15 -18.36 -37.32
CA ASP A 539 14.24 -18.93 -38.10
C ASP A 539 15.38 -19.51 -37.21
N ASP A 540 15.36 -19.25 -35.90
CA ASP A 540 16.32 -19.81 -34.95
C ASP A 540 15.94 -21.26 -34.56
N ALA A 541 16.92 -22.17 -34.63
CA ALA A 541 16.74 -23.60 -34.41
C ALA A 541 16.26 -23.99 -33.00
N VAL A 542 16.43 -23.11 -32.00
CA VAL A 542 15.99 -23.34 -30.61
C VAL A 542 14.61 -22.74 -30.39
N TRP A 543 14.40 -21.49 -30.80
CA TRP A 543 13.14 -20.77 -30.60
C TRP A 543 11.98 -21.36 -31.42
N SER A 544 12.24 -21.84 -32.64
CA SER A 544 11.24 -22.46 -33.52
C SER A 544 10.52 -23.68 -32.92
N ASN A 545 11.11 -24.34 -31.91
CA ASN A 545 10.49 -25.49 -31.24
C ASN A 545 9.54 -25.12 -30.10
N LEU A 546 9.59 -23.89 -29.59
CA LEU A 546 8.75 -23.44 -28.48
C LEU A 546 7.29 -23.30 -28.91
N SER A 547 6.35 -23.63 -28.01
CA SER A 547 4.91 -23.56 -28.27
C SER A 547 4.47 -22.14 -28.68
N ALA A 548 4.92 -21.10 -27.97
CA ALA A 548 4.66 -19.71 -28.32
C ALA A 548 5.06 -19.36 -29.77
N VAL A 549 6.22 -19.85 -30.26
CA VAL A 549 6.72 -19.51 -31.59
C VAL A 549 5.95 -20.26 -32.68
N ARG A 550 5.63 -21.54 -32.44
CA ARG A 550 4.84 -22.38 -33.36
C ARG A 550 3.41 -21.86 -33.54
N GLU A 551 2.81 -21.37 -32.46
CA GLU A 551 1.47 -20.79 -32.45
C GLU A 551 1.45 -19.31 -32.84
N GLY A 552 2.62 -18.69 -33.03
CA GLY A 552 2.74 -17.29 -33.43
C GLY A 552 2.46 -16.27 -32.31
N ARG A 553 2.43 -16.71 -31.05
CA ARG A 553 2.15 -15.92 -29.84
C ARG A 553 3.42 -15.24 -29.31
N VAL A 554 4.07 -14.46 -30.17
CA VAL A 554 5.25 -13.64 -29.86
C VAL A 554 4.90 -12.19 -30.10
N TYR A 555 4.94 -11.36 -29.05
CA TYR A 555 4.45 -9.99 -29.08
C TYR A 555 5.55 -9.01 -28.66
N LEU A 556 5.65 -7.90 -29.40
CA LEU A 556 6.38 -6.72 -28.96
C LEU A 556 5.49 -5.89 -28.05
N ILE A 557 6.04 -5.46 -26.92
CA ILE A 557 5.38 -4.60 -25.94
C ILE A 557 6.19 -3.32 -25.80
N ASP A 558 5.50 -2.18 -25.79
CA ASP A 558 6.15 -0.87 -25.63
C ASP A 558 6.97 -0.84 -24.33
N SER A 559 8.28 -0.70 -24.54
CA SER A 559 9.31 -0.74 -23.53
C SER A 559 9.41 0.49 -22.64
N ALA A 560 8.96 1.66 -23.11
CA ALA A 560 9.20 2.93 -22.44
C ALA A 560 8.58 2.95 -21.02
N ARG A 561 7.57 2.10 -20.81
CA ARG A 561 6.76 2.04 -19.59
C ARG A 561 6.79 0.68 -18.89
N LEU A 562 7.44 -0.34 -19.48
CA LEU A 562 7.66 -1.64 -18.82
C LEU A 562 8.73 -1.60 -17.72
N SER A 563 9.67 -0.66 -17.84
CA SER A 563 10.78 -0.49 -16.87
C SER A 563 10.63 0.76 -16.00
N VAL A 564 9.55 1.53 -16.20
CA VAL A 564 9.25 2.74 -15.45
C VAL A 564 7.94 2.51 -14.69
N PRO A 565 7.99 2.32 -13.37
CA PRO A 565 6.79 2.06 -12.59
C PRO A 565 6.08 3.37 -12.26
N GLY A 566 5.44 3.98 -13.27
CA GLY A 566 4.65 5.20 -13.17
C GLY A 566 3.25 5.04 -13.80
N PRO A 567 2.38 6.06 -13.74
CA PRO A 567 0.98 6.02 -14.20
C PRO A 567 0.77 5.47 -15.61
N GLY A 568 1.72 5.67 -16.53
CA GLY A 568 1.64 5.17 -17.89
C GLY A 568 1.67 3.65 -18.01
N VAL A 569 1.96 2.92 -16.93
CA VAL A 569 1.88 1.46 -16.87
C VAL A 569 0.51 0.92 -17.29
N LYS A 570 -0.59 1.69 -17.10
CA LYS A 570 -1.93 1.30 -17.55
C LYS A 570 -1.92 0.81 -19.00
N ASP A 571 -1.19 1.49 -19.88
CA ASP A 571 -1.11 1.14 -21.31
C ASP A 571 -0.30 -0.14 -21.53
N SER A 572 0.82 -0.30 -20.83
CA SER A 572 1.63 -1.53 -20.89
C SER A 572 0.87 -2.74 -20.34
N LEU A 573 0.11 -2.57 -19.25
CA LEU A 573 -0.72 -3.63 -18.68
C LEU A 573 -1.77 -4.09 -19.70
N LEU A 574 -2.45 -3.16 -20.37
CA LEU A 574 -3.44 -3.50 -21.39
C LEU A 574 -2.82 -4.22 -22.59
N GLN A 575 -1.61 -3.85 -23.01
CA GLN A 575 -0.88 -4.57 -24.07
C GLN A 575 -0.49 -5.99 -23.64
N VAL A 576 0.04 -6.14 -22.42
CA VAL A 576 0.42 -7.45 -21.84
C VAL A 576 -0.82 -8.34 -21.69
N ALA A 577 -1.92 -7.81 -21.16
CA ALA A 577 -3.18 -8.52 -21.03
C ALA A 577 -3.72 -8.97 -22.38
N LYS A 578 -3.72 -8.07 -23.38
CA LYS A 578 -4.13 -8.41 -24.75
C LYS A 578 -3.28 -9.56 -25.33
N ALA A 579 -1.96 -9.51 -25.16
CA ALA A 579 -1.05 -10.55 -25.67
C ALA A 579 -1.25 -11.91 -24.97
N ILE A 580 -1.44 -11.90 -23.65
CA ILE A 580 -1.69 -13.11 -22.85
C ILE A 580 -3.05 -13.73 -23.18
N GLN A 581 -4.05 -12.90 -23.48
CA GLN A 581 -5.43 -13.30 -23.72
C GLN A 581 -5.76 -13.58 -25.18
N ASP A 582 -4.81 -13.32 -26.07
CA ASP A 582 -4.94 -13.65 -27.49
C ASP A 582 -4.90 -15.17 -27.67
N ASN A 583 -5.87 -15.72 -28.41
CA ASN A 583 -6.01 -17.16 -28.65
C ASN A 583 -5.29 -17.62 -29.94
N GLY A 584 -4.46 -16.76 -30.55
CA GLY A 584 -3.72 -17.06 -31.78
C GLY A 584 -4.42 -16.58 -33.04
#